data_AF-A0A9R1C8H5-F1
#
_entry.id   AF-A0A9R1C8H5-F1
#
_cell.length_a   1.000
_cell.length_b   1.000
_cell.length_c   1.000
_cell.angle_alpha   90.00
_cell.angle_beta   90.00
_cell.angle_gamma   90.00
#
_symmetry.space_group_name_H-M   'P 1'
#
loop_
_entity.id
_entity.type
_entity.pdbx_description
1 polymer ?
#
loop_
_entity_poly.entity_id
_entity_poly.type
_entity_poly.pdbx_seq_one_letter_code
_entity_poly.pdbx_strand_id
1 'polypeptide(L)'
;MLTKEDILDNVESYTSEELADYIKSNLVTLDELKMTGSLSPARRREIEGFVKNSEDDDWKKTQQINTIEAYQQYLDTYQSGKYRNEARNKKSELQSEAQVADAESEWELVNKDRLHDLKLYRDSHPSDDPHMSECKKLIFNLQASSYAGPGIIVLSNKITEIDTSTKVLDKPAVKAQAIKEALNSGRASKKDILNRIQKDHNWLDHTTLYKLMVDDQLIDFDDLNSIGIDSRFFSCLGSADNNILTFNAKALTEIDLPCTEVYFWGIPSSGKTCALGGILSVANSGHVARTMAMDKNCQGYAYMNRLADLFKSDKATNLPPSTGFTQTYAMSFDLVDQRGKTHPITLIDLAGELFKAMYWHDADPSKLTDEQSKHLETVTNILKNNRSDNRKIHFFVIEYGAENRLYDGFPQNVYLNGALQYIDGTGILDNDTDGIYVLLSKSDKAERDGLNSLEDIKEYIGKGYANFYNGLVNLCQKYEINGGHVDIIPFTLGEVCFKDFCLFDDYDSSEVVNLILERSYTLDTGKIGKLKNIFRS
;
A
#
# COMPACT_ATOMS: atom_id res chain seq x y z
N MET A 1 86.33 15.66 12.47
CA MET A 1 85.22 15.94 11.54
C MET A 1 85.52 17.26 10.88
N LEU A 2 85.36 17.34 9.56
CA LEU A 2 85.49 18.60 8.84
C LEU A 2 84.37 19.54 9.31
N THR A 3 84.71 20.70 9.86
CA THR A 3 83.73 21.67 10.36
C THR A 3 83.44 22.74 9.32
N LYS A 4 82.32 23.43 9.49
CA LYS A 4 81.95 24.58 8.66
C LYS A 4 83.06 25.63 8.60
N GLU A 5 83.67 25.94 9.75
CA GLU A 5 84.78 26.89 9.84
C GLU A 5 86.04 26.39 9.11
N ASP A 6 86.36 25.09 9.20
CA ASP A 6 87.48 24.52 8.44
C ASP A 6 87.32 24.71 6.93
N ILE A 7 86.08 24.58 6.43
CA ILE A 7 85.75 24.74 5.00
C ILE A 7 85.81 26.22 4.59
N LEU A 8 85.26 27.13 5.41
CA LEU A 8 85.22 28.56 5.12
C LEU A 8 86.60 29.24 5.22
N ASP A 9 87.49 28.75 6.10
CA ASP A 9 88.84 29.28 6.25
C ASP A 9 89.81 28.79 5.17
N ASN A 10 89.50 27.68 4.49
CA ASN A 10 90.37 27.03 3.51
C ASN A 10 89.74 26.88 2.11
N VAL A 11 88.78 27.74 1.76
CA VAL A 11 88.02 27.69 0.49
C VAL A 11 88.90 27.52 -0.76
N GLU A 12 90.08 28.13 -0.79
CA GLU A 12 90.96 28.07 -1.97
C GLU A 12 91.55 26.66 -2.21
N SER A 13 91.68 25.87 -1.14
CA SER A 13 92.26 24.52 -1.14
C SER A 13 91.33 23.42 -1.67
N TYR A 14 90.03 23.71 -1.78
CA TYR A 14 89.02 22.76 -2.24
C TYR A 14 88.62 23.00 -3.69
N THR A 15 88.45 21.93 -4.46
CA THR A 15 87.97 22.01 -5.85
C THR A 15 86.53 22.55 -5.91
N SER A 16 86.12 23.05 -7.08
CA SER A 16 84.73 23.47 -7.32
C SER A 16 83.72 22.34 -7.09
N GLU A 17 84.14 21.09 -7.30
CA GLU A 17 83.33 19.89 -7.05
C GLU A 17 83.24 19.55 -5.55
N GLU A 18 84.36 19.59 -4.81
CA GLU A 18 84.35 19.38 -3.35
C GLU A 18 83.55 20.46 -2.62
N LEU A 19 83.67 21.72 -3.03
CA LEU A 19 82.85 22.81 -2.50
C LEU A 19 81.37 22.61 -2.83
N ALA A 20 81.04 22.09 -4.02
CA ALA A 20 79.67 21.71 -4.35
C ALA A 20 79.16 20.57 -3.45
N ASP A 21 79.99 19.59 -3.12
CA ASP A 21 79.63 18.48 -2.23
C ASP A 21 79.44 18.90 -0.77
N TYR A 22 80.22 19.87 -0.28
CA TYR A 22 80.01 20.47 1.03
C TYR A 22 78.72 21.31 1.10
N ILE A 23 78.36 21.97 -0.01
CA ILE A 23 77.04 22.62 -0.14
C ILE A 23 75.93 21.58 -0.13
N LYS A 24 76.06 20.47 -0.87
CA LYS A 24 75.08 19.36 -0.88
C LYS A 24 74.89 18.72 0.49
N SER A 25 75.97 18.64 1.28
CA SER A 25 75.94 18.07 2.64
C SER A 25 75.48 19.07 3.72
N ASN A 26 75.04 20.27 3.31
CA ASN A 26 74.58 21.35 4.17
C ASN A 26 75.62 21.82 5.21
N LEU A 27 76.92 21.65 4.91
CA LEU A 27 78.00 22.08 5.79
C LEU A 27 78.31 23.57 5.60
N VAL A 28 78.14 24.09 4.38
CA VAL A 28 78.33 25.50 4.00
C VAL A 28 77.31 25.89 2.94
N THR A 29 77.01 27.19 2.83
CA THR A 29 76.20 27.73 1.72
C THR A 29 77.08 28.44 0.69
N LEU A 30 76.57 28.56 -0.54
CA LEU A 30 77.26 29.31 -1.58
C LEU A 30 77.46 30.79 -1.21
N ASP A 31 76.55 31.38 -0.44
CA ASP A 31 76.68 32.76 0.02
C ASP A 31 77.72 32.91 1.13
N GLU A 32 77.82 31.95 2.04
CA GLU A 32 78.91 31.89 3.04
C GLU A 32 80.27 31.74 2.36
N LEU A 33 80.35 30.91 1.32
CA LEU A 33 81.55 30.82 0.49
C LEU A 33 81.85 32.16 -0.19
N LYS A 34 80.87 32.86 -0.77
CA LYS A 34 81.07 34.19 -1.39
C LYS A 34 81.59 35.24 -0.40
N MET A 35 81.16 35.18 0.86
CA MET A 35 81.55 36.12 1.92
C MET A 35 83.04 36.04 2.30
N THR A 36 83.71 34.91 2.00
CA THR A 36 85.16 34.76 2.23
C THR A 36 86.01 35.65 1.31
N GLY A 37 85.45 36.14 0.21
CA GLY A 37 86.18 36.95 -0.78
C GLY A 37 87.09 36.16 -1.71
N SER A 38 87.34 34.87 -1.43
CA SER A 38 88.31 34.01 -2.14
C SER A 38 87.79 33.34 -3.42
N LEU A 39 86.50 33.49 -3.77
CA LEU A 39 85.93 32.87 -4.98
C LEU A 39 85.83 33.83 -6.16
N SER A 40 86.49 33.47 -7.28
CA SER A 40 86.34 34.17 -8.56
C SER A 40 84.96 33.93 -9.21
N PRO A 41 84.44 34.86 -10.03
CA PRO A 41 83.15 34.68 -10.72
C PRO A 41 83.06 33.47 -11.66
N ALA A 42 84.19 32.95 -12.14
CA ALA A 42 84.24 31.73 -12.95
C ALA A 42 84.07 30.48 -12.07
N ARG A 43 84.78 30.43 -10.94
CA ARG A 43 84.70 29.33 -9.97
C ARG A 43 83.32 29.24 -9.32
N ARG A 44 82.68 30.39 -9.05
CA ARG A 44 81.28 30.45 -8.60
C ARG A 44 80.33 29.80 -9.59
N ARG A 45 80.46 30.12 -10.88
CA ARG A 45 79.63 29.52 -11.96
C ARG A 45 79.87 28.03 -12.12
N GLU A 46 81.09 27.57 -11.90
CA GLU A 46 81.46 26.15 -11.97
C GLU A 46 80.86 25.36 -10.80
N ILE A 47 80.97 25.87 -9.56
CA ILE A 47 80.31 25.31 -8.37
C ILE A 47 78.79 25.29 -8.55
N GLU A 48 78.21 26.40 -8.99
CA GLU A 48 76.77 26.50 -9.31
C GLU A 48 76.37 25.49 -10.38
N GLY A 49 77.21 25.25 -11.39
CA GLY A 49 77.00 24.25 -12.44
C GLY A 49 76.97 22.82 -11.91
N PHE A 50 77.91 22.45 -11.03
CA PHE A 50 77.96 21.12 -10.41
C PHE A 50 76.77 20.87 -9.47
N VAL A 51 76.35 21.86 -8.70
CA VAL A 51 75.16 21.74 -7.84
C VAL A 51 73.89 21.60 -8.69
N LYS A 52 73.77 22.39 -9.76
CA LYS A 52 72.57 22.43 -10.61
C LYS A 52 72.36 21.18 -11.45
N ASN A 53 73.41 20.65 -12.10
CA ASN A 53 73.28 19.43 -12.92
C ASN A 53 72.91 18.20 -12.07
N SER A 54 73.41 18.14 -10.83
CA SER A 54 73.07 17.06 -9.89
C SER A 54 71.61 17.10 -9.45
N GLU A 55 71.07 18.29 -9.14
CA GLU A 55 69.68 18.46 -8.74
C GLU A 55 68.69 18.09 -9.86
N ASP A 56 68.98 18.49 -11.11
CA ASP A 56 68.13 18.17 -12.26
C ASP A 56 68.06 16.64 -12.51
N ASP A 57 69.14 15.89 -12.25
CA ASP A 57 69.16 14.42 -12.39
C ASP A 57 68.50 13.71 -11.19
N ASP A 58 68.69 14.20 -9.97
CA ASP A 58 68.05 13.63 -8.78
C ASP A 58 66.54 13.94 -8.73
N TRP A 59 66.11 15.07 -9.30
CA TRP A 59 64.69 15.34 -9.54
C TRP A 59 64.07 14.36 -10.54
N LYS A 60 64.73 14.07 -11.68
CA LYS A 60 64.25 13.06 -12.64
C LYS A 60 64.10 11.68 -12.00
N LYS A 61 65.07 11.27 -11.17
CA LYS A 61 64.96 10.00 -10.42
C LYS A 61 63.78 10.03 -9.44
N THR A 62 63.58 11.14 -8.74
CA THR A 62 62.45 11.32 -7.81
C THR A 62 61.11 11.17 -8.55
N GLN A 63 60.97 11.77 -9.73
CA GLN A 63 59.78 11.61 -10.58
C GLN A 63 59.60 10.19 -11.14
N GLN A 64 60.69 9.45 -11.36
CA GLN A 64 60.63 8.05 -11.79
C GLN A 64 60.22 7.10 -10.66
N ILE A 65 60.68 7.35 -9.43
CA ILE A 65 60.31 6.55 -8.25
C ILE A 65 58.87 6.86 -7.85
N ASN A 66 58.46 8.13 -7.88
CA ASN A 66 57.09 8.62 -7.66
C ASN A 66 56.43 8.08 -6.36
N THR A 67 57.16 8.06 -5.26
CA THR A 67 56.64 7.69 -3.93
C THR A 67 56.74 8.84 -2.94
N ILE A 68 55.91 8.81 -1.89
CA ILE A 68 55.91 9.81 -0.82
C ILE A 68 57.31 9.92 -0.20
N GLU A 69 58.00 8.80 -0.01
CA GLU A 69 59.35 8.71 0.56
C GLU A 69 60.39 9.37 -0.35
N ALA A 70 60.32 9.13 -1.67
CA ALA A 70 61.23 9.72 -2.63
C ALA A 70 61.08 11.24 -2.69
N TYR A 71 59.85 11.74 -2.71
CA TYR A 71 59.59 13.18 -2.67
C TYR A 71 59.99 13.80 -1.32
N GLN A 72 59.79 13.10 -0.20
CA GLN A 72 60.26 13.56 1.11
C GLN A 72 61.80 13.65 1.16
N GLN A 73 62.50 12.61 0.69
CA GLN A 73 63.96 12.60 0.64
C GLN A 73 64.51 13.73 -0.25
N TYR A 74 63.86 14.00 -1.39
CA TYR A 74 64.21 15.13 -2.25
C TYR A 74 64.03 16.47 -1.52
N LEU A 75 62.93 16.65 -0.78
CA LEU A 75 62.66 17.88 -0.01
C LEU A 75 63.62 18.10 1.15
N ASP A 76 64.13 17.03 1.75
CA ASP A 76 65.11 17.08 2.84
C ASP A 76 66.52 17.40 2.33
N THR A 77 66.87 16.85 1.16
CA THR A 77 68.18 17.07 0.50
C THR A 77 68.27 18.46 -0.11
N TYR A 78 67.22 18.95 -0.78
CA TYR A 78 67.22 20.23 -1.48
C TYR A 78 66.30 21.25 -0.81
N GLN A 79 66.72 21.74 0.36
CA GLN A 79 65.94 22.66 1.17
C GLN A 79 65.62 23.99 0.47
N SER A 80 66.40 24.44 -0.52
CA SER A 80 66.09 25.62 -1.34
C SER A 80 66.09 25.30 -2.84
N GLY A 81 65.78 24.04 -3.18
CA GLY A 81 65.83 23.52 -4.55
C GLY A 81 64.80 24.13 -5.50
N LYS A 82 65.13 24.09 -6.79
CA LYS A 82 64.32 24.59 -7.90
C LYS A 82 62.96 23.87 -8.00
N TYR A 83 62.90 22.57 -7.70
CA TYR A 83 61.67 21.77 -7.82
C TYR A 83 60.91 21.58 -6.51
N ARG A 84 61.27 22.32 -5.46
CA ARG A 84 60.70 22.14 -4.12
C ARG A 84 59.17 22.26 -4.06
N ASN A 85 58.60 23.23 -4.78
CA ASN A 85 57.15 23.41 -4.81
C ASN A 85 56.44 22.28 -5.55
N GLU A 86 57.02 21.81 -6.66
CA GLU A 86 56.49 20.68 -7.43
C GLU A 86 56.55 19.38 -6.61
N ALA A 87 57.66 19.14 -5.91
CA ALA A 87 57.83 18.01 -5.00
C ALA A 87 56.81 18.02 -3.84
N ARG A 88 56.55 19.19 -3.24
CA ARG A 88 55.51 19.35 -2.20
C ARG A 88 54.11 19.05 -2.73
N ASN A 89 53.77 19.59 -3.90
CA ASN A 89 52.47 19.38 -4.51
C ASN A 89 52.27 17.89 -4.85
N LYS A 90 53.25 17.26 -5.50
CA LYS A 90 53.18 15.83 -5.83
C LYS A 90 53.14 14.93 -4.60
N LYS A 91 53.91 15.26 -3.55
CA LYS A 91 53.81 14.54 -2.28
C LYS A 91 52.41 14.66 -1.67
N SER A 92 51.82 15.86 -1.67
CA SER A 92 50.47 16.09 -1.14
C SER A 92 49.39 15.37 -1.96
N GLU A 93 49.55 15.32 -3.29
CA GLU A 93 48.66 14.59 -4.21
C GLU A 93 48.70 13.09 -3.93
N LEU A 94 49.90 12.50 -3.87
CA LEU A 94 50.08 11.07 -3.54
C LEU A 94 49.56 10.72 -2.14
N GLN A 95 49.71 11.62 -1.17
CA GLN A 95 49.14 11.43 0.18
C GLN A 95 47.61 11.44 0.17
N SER A 96 47.00 12.33 -0.63
CA SER A 96 45.54 12.36 -0.80
C SER A 96 45.02 11.12 -1.53
N GLU A 97 45.73 10.64 -2.55
CA GLU A 97 45.36 9.43 -3.30
C GLU A 97 45.43 8.17 -2.42
N ALA A 98 46.50 8.05 -1.62
CA ALA A 98 46.64 6.95 -0.65
C ALA A 98 45.52 6.99 0.40
N GLN A 99 45.20 8.17 0.93
CA GLN A 99 44.12 8.33 1.91
C GLN A 99 42.75 7.95 1.33
N VAL A 100 42.47 8.30 0.07
CA VAL A 100 41.21 7.92 -0.60
C VAL A 100 41.15 6.41 -0.83
N ALA A 101 42.26 5.79 -1.24
CA ALA A 101 42.31 4.34 -1.45
C ALA A 101 42.11 3.54 -0.14
N ASP A 102 42.71 4.00 0.95
CA ASP A 102 42.55 3.37 2.27
C ASP A 102 41.11 3.54 2.79
N ALA A 103 40.53 4.75 2.68
CA ALA A 103 39.15 5.02 3.07
C ALA A 103 38.14 4.18 2.28
N GLU A 104 38.34 4.00 0.97
CA GLU A 104 37.49 3.14 0.13
C GLU A 104 37.55 1.68 0.58
N SER A 105 38.76 1.17 0.86
CA SER A 105 38.95 -0.21 1.33
C SER A 105 38.35 -0.45 2.71
N GLU A 106 38.41 0.52 3.62
CA GLU A 106 37.81 0.39 4.95
C GLU A 106 36.28 0.51 4.91
N TRP A 107 35.73 1.43 4.12
CA TRP A 107 34.29 1.63 3.99
C TRP A 107 33.55 0.41 3.42
N GLU A 108 34.17 -0.33 2.50
CA GLU A 108 33.63 -1.59 1.97
C GLU A 108 33.48 -2.68 3.05
N LEU A 109 34.36 -2.69 4.05
CA LEU A 109 34.34 -3.67 5.14
C LEU A 109 33.37 -3.30 6.27
N VAL A 110 32.88 -2.06 6.33
CA VAL A 110 31.92 -1.63 7.36
C VAL A 110 30.58 -2.31 7.14
N ASN A 111 30.04 -2.92 8.20
CA ASN A 111 28.67 -3.41 8.22
C ASN A 111 27.69 -2.22 8.34
N LYS A 112 27.08 -1.86 7.21
CA LYS A 112 26.21 -0.69 7.04
C LYS A 112 24.85 -0.83 7.75
N ASP A 113 24.52 -2.01 8.26
CA ASP A 113 23.28 -2.26 9.03
C ASP A 113 23.51 -2.17 10.55
N ARG A 114 24.76 -2.09 11.00
CA ARG A 114 25.09 -2.07 12.43
C ARG A 114 25.46 -0.66 12.88
N LEU A 115 24.60 -0.07 13.72
CA LEU A 115 24.80 1.27 14.26
C LEU A 115 26.15 1.43 14.99
N HIS A 116 26.63 0.38 15.65
CA HIS A 116 27.93 0.41 16.32
C HIS A 116 29.08 0.56 15.33
N ASP A 117 29.07 -0.20 14.24
CA ASP A 117 30.18 -0.27 13.27
C ASP A 117 30.25 1.03 12.45
N LEU A 118 29.09 1.60 12.08
CA LEU A 118 29.03 2.94 11.46
C LEU A 118 29.48 4.06 12.41
N LYS A 119 29.14 3.98 13.70
CA LYS A 119 29.64 4.96 14.69
C LYS A 119 31.14 4.85 14.88
N LEU A 120 31.68 3.64 14.93
CA LEU A 120 33.12 3.42 14.98
C LEU A 120 33.81 4.05 13.78
N TYR A 121 33.32 3.79 12.55
CA TYR A 121 33.87 4.39 11.33
C TYR A 121 33.83 5.93 11.39
N ARG A 122 32.69 6.53 11.74
CA ARG A 122 32.54 7.99 11.90
C ARG A 122 33.52 8.58 12.92
N ASP A 123 33.74 7.87 14.03
CA ASP A 123 34.54 8.36 15.14
C ASP A 123 36.06 8.14 14.90
N SER A 124 36.43 7.20 14.03
CA SER A 124 37.83 6.91 13.66
C SER A 124 38.33 7.65 12.42
N HIS A 125 37.44 8.27 11.63
CA HIS A 125 37.78 8.96 10.37
C HIS A 125 37.62 10.47 10.46
N PRO A 126 38.44 11.25 9.72
CA PRO A 126 38.35 12.70 9.71
C PRO A 126 37.07 13.19 9.01
N SER A 127 36.64 14.42 9.32
CA SER A 127 35.33 14.93 8.86
C SER A 127 35.21 15.15 7.35
N ASP A 128 36.34 15.25 6.66
CA ASP A 128 36.50 15.43 5.22
C ASP A 128 36.65 14.11 4.45
N ASP A 129 36.55 12.96 5.15
CA ASP A 129 36.47 11.65 4.53
C ASP A 129 35.33 11.57 3.49
N PRO A 130 35.58 11.01 2.29
CA PRO A 130 34.61 10.99 1.20
C PRO A 130 33.28 10.30 1.57
N HIS A 131 33.29 9.35 2.51
CA HIS A 131 32.12 8.56 2.92
C HIS A 131 31.42 9.13 4.16
N MET A 132 31.97 10.18 4.78
CA MET A 132 31.45 10.74 6.04
C MET A 132 29.99 11.22 5.92
N SER A 133 29.60 11.76 4.76
CA SER A 133 28.22 12.20 4.48
C SER A 133 27.25 11.03 4.42
N GLU A 134 27.63 9.94 3.75
CA GLU A 134 26.85 8.71 3.66
C GLU A 134 26.74 8.01 5.02
N CYS A 135 27.86 7.86 5.73
CA CYS A 135 27.92 7.30 7.07
C CYS A 135 26.98 8.02 8.05
N LYS A 136 26.98 9.36 8.05
CA LYS A 136 26.07 10.15 8.90
C LYS A 136 24.59 9.95 8.55
N LYS A 137 24.26 9.83 7.26
CA LYS A 137 22.88 9.52 6.82
C LYS A 137 22.44 8.12 7.26
N LEU A 138 23.30 7.10 7.14
CA LEU A 138 23.00 5.74 7.58
C LEU A 138 22.79 5.68 9.10
N ILE A 139 23.65 6.34 9.88
CA ILE A 139 23.48 6.49 11.34
C ILE A 139 22.14 7.15 11.68
N PHE A 140 21.82 8.28 11.03
CA PHE A 140 20.57 8.98 11.26
C PHE A 140 19.37 8.07 10.95
N ASN A 141 19.39 7.33 9.83
CA ASN A 141 18.32 6.41 9.45
C ASN A 141 18.14 5.26 10.44
N LEU A 142 19.24 4.65 10.92
CA LEU A 142 19.20 3.59 11.93
C LEU A 142 18.77 4.08 13.31
N GLN A 143 19.07 5.33 13.66
CA GLN A 143 18.59 5.94 14.90
C GLN A 143 17.12 6.35 14.77
N ALA A 144 16.71 6.95 13.65
CA ALA A 144 15.33 7.32 13.37
C ALA A 144 14.40 6.09 13.38
N SER A 145 14.83 4.95 12.84
CA SER A 145 14.08 3.69 12.94
C SER A 145 13.98 3.18 14.38
N SER A 146 14.99 3.40 15.23
CA SER A 146 14.90 3.10 16.66
C SER A 146 13.91 4.00 17.42
N TYR A 147 13.64 5.21 16.93
CA TYR A 147 12.67 6.15 17.52
C TYR A 147 11.25 6.00 16.94
N ALA A 148 11.11 5.49 15.71
CA ALA A 148 9.84 5.35 14.99
C ALA A 148 9.02 4.09 15.39
N GLY A 149 9.48 3.33 16.38
CA GLY A 149 8.93 2.02 16.73
C GLY A 149 9.46 0.89 15.82
N PRO A 150 9.13 -0.38 16.11
CA PRO A 150 9.54 -1.54 15.31
C PRO A 150 9.34 -1.28 13.80
N GLY A 151 10.36 -1.54 12.96
CA GLY A 151 10.33 -1.14 11.53
C GLY A 151 9.14 -1.71 10.73
N ILE A 152 8.54 -2.81 11.20
CA ILE A 152 7.28 -3.35 10.66
C ILE A 152 6.07 -2.41 10.86
N ILE A 153 6.05 -1.59 11.92
CA ILE A 153 5.00 -0.57 12.16
C ILE A 153 5.14 0.56 11.15
N VAL A 154 6.36 1.05 10.90
CA VAL A 154 6.63 2.09 9.90
C VAL A 154 6.22 1.61 8.50
N LEU A 155 6.59 0.36 8.16
CA LEU A 155 6.18 -0.26 6.90
C LEU A 155 4.65 -0.39 6.80
N SER A 156 4.00 -0.79 7.90
CA SER A 156 2.53 -0.91 7.94
C SER A 156 1.85 0.44 7.69
N ASN A 157 2.33 1.51 8.31
CA ASN A 157 1.82 2.87 8.08
C ASN A 157 2.02 3.30 6.62
N LYS A 158 3.20 3.07 6.05
CA LYS A 158 3.49 3.38 4.63
C LYS A 158 2.54 2.61 3.68
N ILE A 159 2.27 1.34 3.97
CA ILE A 159 1.30 0.53 3.20
C ILE A 159 -0.11 1.11 3.32
N THR A 160 -0.55 1.49 4.52
CA THR A 160 -1.85 2.14 4.73
C THR A 160 -1.95 3.46 3.96
N GLU A 161 -0.91 4.30 3.98
CA GLU A 161 -0.86 5.53 3.19
C GLU A 161 -1.00 5.25 1.68
N ILE A 162 -0.29 4.25 1.16
CA ILE A 162 -0.39 3.84 -0.24
C ILE A 162 -1.83 3.38 -0.59
N ASP A 163 -2.43 2.56 0.27
CA ASP A 163 -3.80 2.05 0.08
C ASP A 163 -4.82 3.21 0.01
N THR A 164 -4.66 4.24 0.84
CA THR A 164 -5.56 5.41 0.87
C THR A 164 -5.29 6.46 -0.19
N SER A 165 -4.11 6.45 -0.82
CA SER A 165 -3.72 7.49 -1.78
C SER A 165 -4.51 7.37 -3.10
N THR A 166 -5.10 8.48 -3.54
CA THR A 166 -5.70 8.62 -4.87
C THR A 166 -4.68 8.94 -5.97
N LYS A 167 -3.44 9.29 -5.57
CA LYS A 167 -2.35 9.67 -6.49
C LYS A 167 -1.49 8.50 -6.95
N VAL A 168 -1.54 7.38 -6.23
CA VAL A 168 -0.78 6.18 -6.58
C VAL A 168 -1.60 5.34 -7.56
N LEU A 169 -1.13 5.25 -8.80
CA LEU A 169 -1.79 4.49 -9.87
C LEU A 169 -1.60 2.98 -9.70
N ASP A 170 -0.35 2.52 -9.57
CA ASP A 170 -0.02 1.11 -9.35
C ASP A 170 0.32 0.86 -7.88
N LYS A 171 -0.73 0.77 -7.05
CA LYS A 171 -0.57 0.51 -5.62
C LYS A 171 0.15 -0.82 -5.35
N PRO A 172 -0.18 -1.94 -6.03
CA PRO A 172 0.51 -3.20 -5.79
C PRO A 172 2.02 -3.14 -6.02
N ALA A 173 2.48 -2.54 -7.12
CA ALA A 173 3.92 -2.41 -7.38
C ALA A 173 4.62 -1.55 -6.34
N VAL A 174 4.02 -0.42 -5.94
CA VAL A 174 4.62 0.48 -4.94
C VAL A 174 4.67 -0.19 -3.55
N LYS A 175 3.66 -1.00 -3.18
CA LYS A 175 3.69 -1.77 -1.94
C LYS A 175 4.75 -2.87 -1.95
N ALA A 176 4.83 -3.65 -3.03
CA ALA A 176 5.87 -4.67 -3.18
C ALA A 176 7.26 -4.04 -3.05
N GLN A 177 7.50 -2.92 -3.72
CA GLN A 177 8.76 -2.17 -3.64
C GLN A 177 9.06 -1.68 -2.21
N ALA A 178 8.07 -1.15 -1.48
CA ALA A 178 8.26 -0.72 -0.10
C ALA A 178 8.63 -1.88 0.84
N ILE A 179 8.08 -3.07 0.61
CA ILE A 179 8.40 -4.29 1.37
C ILE A 179 9.83 -4.73 1.05
N LYS A 180 10.22 -4.77 -0.23
CA LYS A 180 11.60 -5.07 -0.66
C LYS A 180 12.62 -4.13 -0.01
N GLU A 181 12.34 -2.83 -0.01
CA GLU A 181 13.21 -1.82 0.62
C GLU A 181 13.35 -2.07 2.13
N ALA A 182 12.26 -2.40 2.82
CA ALA A 182 12.27 -2.69 4.25
C ALA A 182 13.08 -3.95 4.57
N LEU A 183 12.99 -4.98 3.73
CA LEU A 183 13.78 -6.21 3.84
C LEU A 183 15.28 -5.95 3.57
N ASN A 184 15.59 -5.30 2.45
CA ASN A 184 16.98 -5.01 2.04
C ASN A 184 17.73 -4.11 3.02
N SER A 185 17.01 -3.23 3.72
CA SER A 185 17.59 -2.34 4.74
C SER A 185 17.59 -2.91 6.15
N GLY A 186 17.18 -4.18 6.32
CA GLY A 186 17.07 -4.82 7.64
C GLY A 186 16.02 -4.22 8.58
N ARG A 187 15.17 -3.30 8.10
CA ARG A 187 14.11 -2.66 8.90
C ARG A 187 12.97 -3.62 9.24
N ALA A 188 12.76 -4.64 8.41
CA ALA A 188 11.84 -5.74 8.66
C ALA A 188 12.49 -7.06 8.21
N SER A 189 12.27 -8.14 8.94
CA SER A 189 12.64 -9.49 8.51
C SER A 189 11.48 -10.16 7.77
N LYS A 190 11.76 -11.21 6.99
CA LYS A 190 10.72 -12.06 6.38
C LYS A 190 9.72 -12.57 7.43
N LYS A 191 10.20 -12.94 8.62
CA LYS A 191 9.37 -13.35 9.75
C LYS A 191 8.43 -12.23 10.24
N ASP A 192 8.87 -10.98 10.23
CA ASP A 192 8.01 -9.85 10.62
C ASP A 192 6.88 -9.63 9.59
N ILE A 193 7.19 -9.77 8.31
CA ILE A 193 6.20 -9.71 7.21
C ILE A 193 5.18 -10.84 7.37
N LEU A 194 5.63 -12.08 7.58
CA LEU A 194 4.77 -13.24 7.76
C LEU A 194 3.90 -13.13 9.02
N ASN A 195 4.47 -12.69 10.16
CA ASN A 195 3.71 -12.43 11.38
C ASN A 195 2.66 -11.33 11.19
N ARG A 196 2.94 -10.33 10.34
CA ARG A 196 1.98 -9.27 10.04
C ARG A 196 0.83 -9.79 9.18
N ILE A 197 1.12 -10.61 8.17
CA ILE A 197 0.10 -11.31 7.37
C ILE A 197 -0.73 -12.23 8.26
N GLN A 198 -0.11 -12.99 9.16
CA GLN A 198 -0.83 -13.89 10.08
C GLN A 198 -1.84 -13.14 10.96
N LYS A 199 -1.47 -11.95 11.45
CA LYS A 199 -2.37 -11.12 12.26
C LYS A 199 -3.49 -10.48 11.44
N ASP A 200 -3.27 -10.27 10.15
CA ASP A 200 -4.22 -9.63 9.25
C ASP A 200 -4.03 -10.22 7.86
N HIS A 201 -4.82 -11.25 7.56
CA HIS A 201 -4.81 -11.97 6.29
C HIS A 201 -5.08 -11.03 5.09
N ASN A 202 -5.60 -9.83 5.34
CA ASN A 202 -5.95 -8.82 4.35
C ASN A 202 -4.98 -7.62 4.34
N TRP A 203 -3.82 -7.72 5.02
CA TRP A 203 -2.83 -6.65 5.02
C TRP A 203 -2.30 -6.33 3.62
N LEU A 204 -2.15 -7.36 2.76
CA LEU A 204 -1.75 -7.24 1.36
C LEU A 204 -2.87 -7.75 0.45
N ASP A 205 -3.06 -7.12 -0.72
CA ASP A 205 -3.94 -7.67 -1.77
C ASP A 205 -3.24 -8.80 -2.54
N HIS A 206 -4.01 -9.59 -3.31
CA HIS A 206 -3.46 -10.71 -4.07
C HIS A 206 -2.38 -10.27 -5.05
N THR A 207 -2.52 -9.10 -5.69
CA THR A 207 -1.59 -8.63 -6.73
C THR A 207 -0.25 -8.32 -6.10
N THR A 208 -0.26 -7.66 -4.93
CA THR A 208 0.94 -7.35 -4.16
C THR A 208 1.62 -8.63 -3.69
N LEU A 209 0.85 -9.59 -3.16
CA LEU A 209 1.40 -10.86 -2.70
C LEU A 209 1.97 -11.68 -3.86
N TYR A 210 1.26 -11.76 -4.98
CA TYR A 210 1.71 -12.46 -6.18
C TYR A 210 3.05 -11.91 -6.68
N LYS A 211 3.23 -10.58 -6.69
CA LYS A 211 4.51 -9.95 -7.02
C LYS A 211 5.63 -10.38 -6.08
N LEU A 212 5.39 -10.35 -4.77
CA LEU A 212 6.35 -10.79 -3.77
C LEU A 212 6.73 -12.27 -3.92
N MET A 213 5.80 -13.11 -4.40
CA MET A 213 6.01 -14.54 -4.59
C MET A 213 6.71 -14.88 -5.90
N VAL A 214 6.24 -14.32 -7.01
CA VAL A 214 6.64 -14.72 -8.36
C VAL A 214 7.74 -13.83 -8.92
N ASP A 215 7.56 -12.50 -8.82
CA ASP A 215 8.52 -11.53 -9.37
C ASP A 215 9.76 -11.42 -8.48
N ASP A 216 9.54 -11.36 -7.15
CA ASP A 216 10.61 -11.09 -6.19
C ASP A 216 11.13 -12.31 -5.42
N GLN A 217 10.38 -13.43 -5.42
CA GLN A 217 10.72 -14.68 -4.73
C GLN A 217 11.03 -14.49 -3.23
N LEU A 218 10.33 -13.56 -2.58
CA LEU A 218 10.51 -13.22 -1.17
C LEU A 218 9.63 -14.04 -0.22
N ILE A 219 8.48 -14.49 -0.72
CA ILE A 219 7.48 -15.30 0.00
C ILE A 219 7.11 -16.48 -0.90
N ASP A 220 6.87 -17.64 -0.33
CA ASP A 220 6.39 -18.82 -1.05
C ASP A 220 5.15 -19.44 -0.37
N PHE A 221 4.62 -20.53 -0.96
CA PHE A 221 3.45 -21.21 -0.41
C PHE A 221 3.73 -21.88 0.93
N ASP A 222 4.96 -22.35 1.18
CA ASP A 222 5.32 -22.99 2.45
C ASP A 222 5.34 -21.96 3.57
N ASP A 223 5.79 -20.74 3.30
CA ASP A 223 5.70 -19.63 4.24
C ASP A 223 4.25 -19.31 4.62
N LEU A 224 3.35 -19.19 3.64
CA LEU A 224 1.93 -18.90 3.89
C LEU A 224 1.25 -20.03 4.66
N ASN A 225 1.57 -21.28 4.33
CA ASN A 225 1.08 -22.44 5.06
C ASN A 225 1.60 -22.45 6.52
N SER A 226 2.86 -22.05 6.74
CA SER A 226 3.47 -22.01 8.07
C SER A 226 2.81 -21.02 9.04
N ILE A 227 2.17 -19.97 8.51
CA ILE A 227 1.41 -19.00 9.29
C ILE A 227 -0.08 -19.32 9.38
N GLY A 228 -0.53 -20.44 8.80
CA GLY A 228 -1.90 -20.93 8.92
C GLY A 228 -2.87 -20.41 7.86
N ILE A 229 -2.39 -19.88 6.73
CA ILE A 229 -3.28 -19.58 5.59
C ILE A 229 -3.81 -20.90 5.01
N ASP A 230 -5.13 -21.01 4.88
CA ASP A 230 -5.76 -22.21 4.34
C ASP A 230 -5.32 -22.45 2.89
N SER A 231 -4.85 -23.68 2.63
CA SER A 231 -4.35 -24.11 1.32
C SER A 231 -5.35 -23.95 0.17
N ARG A 232 -6.65 -23.89 0.45
CA ARG A 232 -7.69 -23.63 -0.55
C ARG A 232 -7.53 -22.25 -1.19
N PHE A 233 -6.95 -21.27 -0.50
CA PHE A 233 -6.64 -19.97 -1.11
C PHE A 233 -5.51 -20.05 -2.16
N PHE A 234 -4.67 -21.08 -2.11
CA PHE A 234 -3.51 -21.19 -3.02
C PHE A 234 -3.94 -21.46 -4.46
N SER A 235 -5.08 -22.13 -4.69
CA SER A 235 -5.63 -22.30 -6.04
C SER A 235 -6.04 -20.97 -6.70
N CYS A 236 -6.45 -19.99 -5.89
CA CYS A 236 -6.81 -18.66 -6.38
C CYS A 236 -5.55 -17.82 -6.70
N LEU A 237 -4.51 -17.94 -5.87
CA LEU A 237 -3.23 -17.23 -6.08
C LEU A 237 -2.54 -17.62 -7.40
N GLY A 238 -2.68 -18.86 -7.85
CA GLY A 238 -2.07 -19.34 -9.09
C GLY A 238 -2.84 -18.97 -10.38
N SER A 239 -4.02 -18.35 -10.27
CA SER A 239 -4.93 -18.12 -11.40
C SER A 239 -5.00 -16.62 -11.73
N ALA A 240 -4.48 -16.24 -12.91
CA ALA A 240 -4.46 -14.83 -13.37
C ALA A 240 -5.83 -14.28 -13.82
N ASP A 241 -6.91 -15.05 -13.70
CA ASP A 241 -8.21 -14.70 -14.27
C ASP A 241 -9.06 -13.85 -13.32
N ASN A 242 -8.72 -12.56 -13.26
CA ASN A 242 -9.63 -11.49 -12.83
C ASN A 242 -10.45 -10.96 -14.01
N ASN A 243 -10.72 -11.79 -15.04
CA ASN A 243 -11.57 -11.43 -16.17
C ASN A 243 -13.04 -11.42 -15.75
N ILE A 244 -13.38 -10.39 -15.01
CA ILE A 244 -14.73 -10.11 -14.57
C ILE A 244 -15.44 -9.43 -15.73
N LEU A 245 -16.30 -10.19 -16.42
CA LEU A 245 -17.24 -9.65 -17.42
C LEU A 245 -18.05 -8.51 -16.79
N THR A 246 -17.89 -7.30 -17.31
CA THR A 246 -18.77 -6.17 -17.03
C THR A 246 -20.05 -6.37 -17.83
N PHE A 247 -21.20 -6.40 -17.14
CA PHE A 247 -22.49 -6.54 -17.80
C PHE A 247 -23.08 -5.15 -18.02
N ASN A 248 -23.24 -4.77 -19.29
CA ASN A 248 -24.01 -3.58 -19.64
C ASN A 248 -25.49 -3.85 -19.36
N ALA A 249 -25.99 -3.33 -18.24
CA ALA A 249 -27.38 -3.43 -17.89
C ALA A 249 -28.20 -2.44 -18.75
N LYS A 250 -29.35 -2.88 -19.26
CA LYS A 250 -30.33 -1.94 -19.84
C LYS A 250 -30.87 -1.05 -18.71
N ALA A 251 -31.28 0.18 -19.05
CA ALA A 251 -31.93 1.06 -18.08
C ALA A 251 -33.20 0.37 -17.53
N LEU A 252 -33.32 0.31 -16.21
CA LEU A 252 -34.48 -0.23 -15.52
C LEU A 252 -35.57 0.86 -15.49
N THR A 253 -36.72 0.58 -16.10
CA THR A 253 -37.82 1.56 -16.24
C THR A 253 -38.97 1.30 -15.29
N GLU A 254 -39.22 0.03 -14.96
CA GLU A 254 -40.33 -0.47 -14.13
C GLU A 254 -40.07 -1.91 -13.64
N ILE A 255 -40.84 -2.36 -12.64
CA ILE A 255 -40.85 -3.74 -12.12
C ILE A 255 -42.30 -4.24 -12.17
N ASP A 256 -42.66 -4.94 -13.25
CA ASP A 256 -44.08 -5.22 -13.55
C ASP A 256 -44.55 -6.61 -13.09
N LEU A 257 -43.63 -7.46 -12.64
CA LEU A 257 -43.96 -8.81 -12.20
C LEU A 257 -44.47 -8.78 -10.75
N PRO A 258 -45.65 -9.37 -10.46
CA PRO A 258 -46.11 -9.54 -9.09
C PRO A 258 -45.12 -10.34 -8.26
N CYS A 259 -44.45 -9.69 -7.30
CA CYS A 259 -43.41 -10.29 -6.49
C CYS A 259 -43.20 -9.58 -5.14
N THR A 260 -42.30 -10.11 -4.32
CA THR A 260 -41.67 -9.34 -3.24
C THR A 260 -40.37 -8.75 -3.76
N GLU A 261 -40.25 -7.43 -3.67
CA GLU A 261 -39.06 -6.68 -4.07
C GLU A 261 -38.14 -6.50 -2.87
N VAL A 262 -36.84 -6.75 -3.05
CA VAL A 262 -35.86 -6.66 -1.97
C VAL A 262 -34.71 -5.77 -2.42
N TYR A 263 -34.58 -4.61 -1.79
CA TYR A 263 -33.61 -3.58 -2.17
C TYR A 263 -32.38 -3.60 -1.27
N PHE A 264 -31.19 -3.62 -1.87
CA PHE A 264 -29.92 -3.51 -1.17
C PHE A 264 -29.33 -2.11 -1.35
N TRP A 265 -29.29 -1.37 -0.25
CA TRP A 265 -28.82 0.00 -0.13
C TRP A 265 -27.44 0.04 0.53
N GLY A 266 -26.67 1.09 0.27
CA GLY A 266 -25.41 1.32 0.97
C GLY A 266 -24.38 2.03 0.10
N ILE A 267 -23.42 2.69 0.74
CA ILE A 267 -22.40 3.46 0.04
C ILE A 267 -21.37 2.56 -0.69
N PRO A 268 -20.44 3.10 -1.50
CA PRO A 268 -19.44 2.30 -2.20
C PRO A 268 -18.55 1.52 -1.23
N SER A 269 -18.20 0.29 -1.63
CA SER A 269 -17.40 -0.67 -0.85
C SER A 269 -18.04 -1.20 0.44
N SER A 270 -19.33 -0.94 0.69
CA SER A 270 -20.00 -1.42 1.91
C SER A 270 -20.25 -2.94 1.97
N GLY A 271 -19.94 -3.69 0.91
CA GLY A 271 -20.12 -5.14 0.84
C GLY A 271 -21.45 -5.63 0.25
N LYS A 272 -22.25 -4.75 -0.38
CA LYS A 272 -23.54 -5.12 -1.02
C LYS A 272 -23.43 -6.28 -2.02
N THR A 273 -22.58 -6.12 -3.04
CA THR A 273 -22.35 -7.10 -4.10
C THR A 273 -21.90 -8.45 -3.53
N CYS A 274 -21.01 -8.40 -2.53
CA CYS A 274 -20.56 -9.57 -1.78
C CYS A 274 -21.71 -10.27 -1.06
N ALA A 275 -22.51 -9.53 -0.29
CA ALA A 275 -23.67 -10.06 0.42
C ALA A 275 -24.70 -10.67 -0.54
N LEU A 276 -25.02 -9.97 -1.62
CA LEU A 276 -25.89 -10.47 -2.69
C LEU A 276 -25.36 -11.76 -3.34
N GLY A 277 -24.05 -11.83 -3.58
CA GLY A 277 -23.40 -13.04 -4.08
C GLY A 277 -23.57 -14.22 -3.13
N GLY A 278 -23.36 -14.01 -1.83
CA GLY A 278 -23.57 -15.05 -0.80
C GLY A 278 -25.03 -15.51 -0.74
N ILE A 279 -25.97 -14.57 -0.66
CA ILE A 279 -27.42 -14.81 -0.62
C ILE A 279 -27.87 -15.59 -1.86
N LEU A 280 -27.48 -15.15 -3.06
CA LEU A 280 -27.86 -15.82 -4.31
C LEU A 280 -27.21 -17.20 -4.45
N SER A 281 -25.96 -17.36 -4.01
CA SER A 281 -25.28 -18.66 -4.01
C SER A 281 -26.01 -19.65 -3.10
N VAL A 282 -26.43 -19.23 -1.91
CA VAL A 282 -27.21 -20.07 -0.99
C VAL A 282 -28.61 -20.35 -1.52
N ALA A 283 -29.30 -19.34 -2.04
CA ALA A 283 -30.63 -19.50 -2.62
C ALA A 283 -30.64 -20.51 -3.78
N ASN A 284 -29.58 -20.53 -4.59
CA ASN A 284 -29.39 -21.44 -5.72
C ASN A 284 -28.82 -22.82 -5.32
N SER A 285 -28.40 -23.00 -4.07
CA SER A 285 -27.70 -24.22 -3.63
C SER A 285 -28.62 -25.44 -3.43
N GLY A 286 -29.92 -25.22 -3.26
CA GLY A 286 -30.89 -26.28 -2.92
C GLY A 286 -31.01 -26.60 -1.42
N HIS A 287 -30.17 -26.01 -0.56
CA HIS A 287 -30.13 -26.31 0.88
C HIS A 287 -31.20 -25.57 1.68
N VAL A 288 -31.31 -24.24 1.50
CA VAL A 288 -32.30 -23.40 2.21
C VAL A 288 -33.63 -23.42 1.45
N ALA A 289 -33.63 -22.89 0.22
CA ALA A 289 -34.72 -23.09 -0.73
C ALA A 289 -34.50 -24.39 -1.48
N ARG A 290 -35.58 -25.15 -1.72
CA ARG A 290 -35.53 -26.41 -2.47
C ARG A 290 -35.11 -26.20 -3.92
N THR A 291 -35.59 -25.14 -4.55
CA THR A 291 -35.20 -24.75 -5.92
C THR A 291 -35.25 -23.24 -6.09
N MET A 292 -34.39 -22.72 -6.95
CA MET A 292 -34.44 -21.35 -7.47
C MET A 292 -34.68 -21.40 -8.99
N ALA A 293 -35.75 -20.77 -9.47
CA ALA A 293 -36.07 -20.65 -10.89
C ALA A 293 -35.85 -19.21 -11.35
N MET A 294 -34.74 -18.97 -12.04
CA MET A 294 -34.35 -17.64 -12.53
C MET A 294 -35.17 -17.21 -13.75
N ASP A 295 -35.63 -15.95 -13.77
CA ASP A 295 -36.30 -15.38 -14.93
C ASP A 295 -35.28 -14.92 -15.98
N LYS A 296 -35.27 -15.60 -17.13
CA LYS A 296 -34.41 -15.28 -18.28
C LYS A 296 -34.67 -13.91 -18.91
N ASN A 297 -35.83 -13.31 -18.65
CA ASN A 297 -36.22 -12.02 -19.23
C ASN A 297 -35.87 -10.83 -18.33
N CYS A 298 -35.47 -11.07 -17.07
CA CYS A 298 -35.11 -9.98 -16.17
C CYS A 298 -33.84 -9.25 -16.61
N GLN A 299 -33.79 -7.95 -16.31
CA GLN A 299 -32.69 -7.05 -16.71
C GLN A 299 -31.33 -7.53 -16.16
N GLY A 300 -31.31 -8.11 -14.96
CA GLY A 300 -30.12 -8.62 -14.29
C GLY A 300 -29.80 -10.10 -14.53
N TYR A 301 -30.40 -10.80 -15.51
CA TYR A 301 -30.27 -12.27 -15.61
C TYR A 301 -28.81 -12.79 -15.65
N ALA A 302 -27.94 -12.18 -16.46
CA ALA A 302 -26.54 -12.58 -16.56
C ALA A 302 -25.75 -12.30 -15.26
N TYR A 303 -26.04 -11.16 -14.63
CA TYR A 303 -25.44 -10.78 -13.36
C TYR A 303 -25.88 -11.72 -12.22
N MET A 304 -27.18 -12.04 -12.15
CA MET A 304 -27.74 -12.99 -11.19
C MET A 304 -27.11 -14.38 -11.32
N ASN A 305 -27.01 -14.93 -12.54
CA ASN A 305 -26.37 -16.23 -12.76
C ASN A 305 -24.92 -16.24 -12.27
N ARG A 306 -24.20 -15.14 -12.51
CA ARG A 306 -22.82 -15.02 -12.05
C ARG A 306 -22.73 -14.99 -10.53
N LEU A 307 -23.55 -14.17 -9.87
CA LEU A 307 -23.57 -14.06 -8.41
C LEU A 307 -23.99 -15.38 -7.74
N ALA A 308 -24.94 -16.09 -8.34
CA ALA A 308 -25.46 -17.37 -7.83
C ALA A 308 -24.50 -18.56 -8.01
N ASP A 309 -23.48 -18.45 -8.87
CA ASP A 309 -22.41 -19.47 -9.02
C ASP A 309 -21.10 -19.05 -8.35
N LEU A 310 -21.06 -17.87 -7.72
CA LEU A 310 -19.82 -17.23 -7.27
C LEU A 310 -19.20 -17.94 -6.07
N PHE A 311 -20.02 -18.31 -5.08
CA PHE A 311 -19.54 -18.90 -3.84
C PHE A 311 -19.94 -20.36 -3.75
N LYS A 312 -18.96 -21.20 -3.37
CA LYS A 312 -19.12 -22.63 -3.13
C LYS A 312 -18.35 -22.98 -1.87
N SER A 313 -18.96 -23.74 -0.97
CA SER A 313 -18.44 -23.99 0.38
C SER A 313 -17.16 -24.85 0.41
N ASP A 314 -16.82 -25.51 -0.70
CA ASP A 314 -15.71 -26.46 -0.80
C ASP A 314 -14.37 -25.85 -1.26
N LYS A 315 -14.37 -24.62 -1.78
CA LYS A 315 -13.17 -23.98 -2.34
C LYS A 315 -13.14 -22.47 -2.08
N ALA A 316 -11.93 -21.89 -2.14
CA ALA A 316 -11.81 -20.45 -2.17
C ALA A 316 -12.25 -19.90 -3.53
N THR A 317 -12.85 -18.72 -3.55
CA THR A 317 -13.29 -18.04 -4.77
C THR A 317 -12.92 -16.56 -4.75
N ASN A 318 -12.91 -15.93 -5.94
CA ASN A 318 -12.71 -14.50 -6.07
C ASN A 318 -13.94 -13.74 -5.59
N LEU A 319 -13.73 -12.68 -4.81
CA LEU A 319 -14.76 -11.72 -4.50
C LEU A 319 -15.22 -10.99 -5.77
N PRO A 320 -16.51 -10.62 -5.86
CA PRO A 320 -17.00 -9.87 -7.02
C PRO A 320 -16.43 -8.44 -7.01
N PRO A 321 -16.34 -7.78 -8.18
CA PRO A 321 -15.86 -6.40 -8.25
C PRO A 321 -16.86 -5.45 -7.57
N SER A 322 -16.44 -4.22 -7.33
CA SER A 322 -17.39 -3.15 -7.01
C SER A 322 -18.36 -2.90 -8.17
N THR A 323 -19.66 -2.78 -7.85
CA THR A 323 -20.69 -2.35 -8.80
C THR A 323 -20.34 -0.95 -9.35
N GLY A 324 -20.41 -0.77 -10.68
CA GLY A 324 -20.13 0.51 -11.32
C GLY A 324 -21.13 1.60 -10.93
N PHE A 325 -20.75 2.88 -11.09
CA PHE A 325 -21.55 4.03 -10.68
C PHE A 325 -23.01 3.99 -11.21
N THR A 326 -23.22 3.61 -12.47
CA THR A 326 -24.53 3.63 -13.14
C THR A 326 -25.24 2.28 -13.22
N GLN A 327 -24.74 1.27 -12.50
CA GLN A 327 -25.23 -0.10 -12.62
C GLN A 327 -26.19 -0.42 -11.47
N THR A 328 -27.48 -0.36 -11.77
CA THR A 328 -28.54 -0.94 -10.92
C THR A 328 -29.04 -2.22 -11.59
N TYR A 329 -29.12 -3.32 -10.85
CA TYR A 329 -29.55 -4.61 -11.37
C TYR A 329 -30.82 -5.09 -10.68
N ALA A 330 -31.85 -5.42 -11.47
CA ALA A 330 -33.05 -6.12 -11.00
C ALA A 330 -32.98 -7.61 -11.42
N MET A 331 -33.00 -8.49 -10.42
CA MET A 331 -32.78 -9.92 -10.54
C MET A 331 -34.03 -10.66 -10.07
N SER A 332 -34.86 -11.10 -11.02
CA SER A 332 -36.14 -11.75 -10.73
C SER A 332 -36.03 -13.28 -10.80
N PHE A 333 -36.61 -13.95 -9.82
CA PHE A 333 -36.64 -15.41 -9.71
C PHE A 333 -37.74 -15.89 -8.75
N ASP A 334 -38.08 -17.17 -8.85
CA ASP A 334 -38.98 -17.84 -7.92
C ASP A 334 -38.20 -18.79 -7.01
N LEU A 335 -38.35 -18.66 -5.70
CA LEU A 335 -37.88 -19.64 -4.72
C LEU A 335 -38.99 -20.61 -4.36
N VAL A 336 -38.67 -21.90 -4.27
CA VAL A 336 -39.57 -22.89 -3.70
C VAL A 336 -39.05 -23.28 -2.33
N ASP A 337 -39.84 -23.05 -1.28
CA ASP A 337 -39.45 -23.39 0.08
C ASP A 337 -39.48 -24.93 0.31
N GLN A 338 -39.04 -25.36 1.49
CA GLN A 338 -39.05 -26.78 1.88
C GLN A 338 -40.47 -27.37 2.01
N ARG A 339 -41.49 -26.52 2.10
CA ARG A 339 -42.91 -26.91 2.16
C ARG A 339 -43.58 -26.93 0.78
N GLY A 340 -42.84 -26.59 -0.28
CA GLY A 340 -43.33 -26.55 -1.66
C GLY A 340 -44.17 -25.31 -2.00
N LYS A 341 -44.07 -24.23 -1.22
CA LYS A 341 -44.64 -22.92 -1.56
C LYS A 341 -43.70 -22.16 -2.48
N THR A 342 -44.27 -21.41 -3.43
CA THR A 342 -43.49 -20.58 -4.35
C THR A 342 -43.48 -19.14 -3.87
N HIS A 343 -42.30 -18.55 -3.80
CA HIS A 343 -42.01 -17.18 -3.39
C HIS A 343 -41.44 -16.42 -4.59
N PRO A 344 -42.25 -15.59 -5.27
CA PRO A 344 -41.78 -14.67 -6.30
C PRO A 344 -40.93 -13.55 -5.72
N ILE A 345 -39.65 -13.47 -6.10
CA ILE A 345 -38.70 -12.47 -5.58
C ILE A 345 -38.07 -11.68 -6.72
N THR A 346 -37.90 -10.38 -6.53
CA THR A 346 -36.95 -9.57 -7.30
C THR A 346 -35.96 -8.93 -6.34
N LEU A 347 -34.67 -9.27 -6.46
CA LEU A 347 -33.60 -8.57 -5.73
C LEU A 347 -33.11 -7.39 -6.56
N ILE A 348 -32.94 -6.24 -5.93
CA ILE A 348 -32.47 -5.00 -6.55
C ILE A 348 -31.14 -4.59 -5.91
N ASP A 349 -30.06 -4.71 -6.69
CA ASP A 349 -28.73 -4.19 -6.33
C ASP A 349 -28.65 -2.72 -6.77
N LEU A 350 -28.69 -1.79 -5.82
CA LEU A 350 -28.56 -0.36 -6.10
C LEU A 350 -27.08 0.04 -6.14
N ALA A 351 -26.72 0.86 -7.13
CA ALA A 351 -25.36 1.37 -7.24
C ALA A 351 -24.91 2.06 -5.94
N GLY A 352 -23.71 1.74 -5.45
CA GLY A 352 -23.25 2.27 -4.16
C GLY A 352 -23.11 3.79 -4.13
N GLU A 353 -22.85 4.38 -5.29
CA GLU A 353 -22.70 5.82 -5.46
C GLU A 353 -24.02 6.59 -5.35
N LEU A 354 -25.16 5.91 -5.39
CA LEU A 354 -26.49 6.50 -5.27
C LEU A 354 -26.64 7.34 -3.98
N PHE A 355 -26.06 6.89 -2.87
CA PHE A 355 -26.09 7.63 -1.60
C PHE A 355 -25.37 8.97 -1.69
N LYS A 356 -24.22 8.99 -2.37
CA LYS A 356 -23.49 10.23 -2.63
C LYS A 356 -24.28 11.13 -3.57
N ALA A 357 -24.93 10.55 -4.58
CA ALA A 357 -25.76 11.29 -5.50
C ALA A 357 -26.96 11.95 -4.81
N MET A 358 -27.66 11.23 -3.92
CA MET A 358 -28.75 11.77 -3.10
C MET A 358 -28.30 12.93 -2.22
N TYR A 359 -27.16 12.78 -1.54
CA TYR A 359 -26.60 13.86 -0.73
C TYR A 359 -26.27 15.11 -1.58
N TRP A 360 -25.55 14.94 -2.69
CA TRP A 360 -25.16 16.07 -3.54
C TRP A 360 -26.35 16.69 -4.27
N HIS A 361 -27.38 15.92 -4.61
CA HIS A 361 -28.63 16.45 -5.15
C HIS A 361 -29.25 17.51 -4.23
N ASP A 362 -29.27 17.27 -2.91
CA ASP A 362 -29.87 18.20 -1.96
C ASP A 362 -28.87 19.28 -1.50
N ALA A 363 -27.59 18.95 -1.37
CA ALA A 363 -26.57 19.84 -0.83
C ALA A 363 -26.00 20.83 -1.87
N ASP A 364 -25.67 20.35 -3.07
CA ASP A 364 -25.11 21.15 -4.17
C ASP A 364 -25.20 20.35 -5.50
N PRO A 365 -26.31 20.49 -6.26
CA PRO A 365 -26.51 19.76 -7.52
C PRO A 365 -25.38 19.94 -8.55
N SER A 366 -24.59 21.03 -8.46
CA SER A 366 -23.47 21.27 -9.38
C SER A 366 -22.32 20.28 -9.21
N LYS A 367 -22.32 19.50 -8.13
CA LYS A 367 -21.36 18.41 -7.86
C LYS A 367 -21.71 17.12 -8.58
N LEU A 368 -22.91 16.99 -9.13
CA LEU A 368 -23.33 15.83 -9.91
C LEU A 368 -22.91 15.99 -11.37
N THR A 369 -22.35 14.93 -11.96
CA THR A 369 -22.22 14.87 -13.43
C THR A 369 -23.58 14.54 -14.07
N ASP A 370 -23.75 14.84 -15.36
CA ASP A 370 -24.98 14.54 -16.10
C ASP A 370 -25.39 13.06 -16.01
N GLU A 371 -24.40 12.16 -16.02
CA GLU A 371 -24.62 10.73 -15.87
C GLU A 371 -25.14 10.37 -14.47
N GLN A 372 -24.62 11.04 -13.44
CA GLN A 372 -25.05 10.84 -12.05
C GLN A 372 -26.47 11.34 -11.82
N SER A 373 -26.79 12.53 -12.33
CA SER A 373 -28.13 13.11 -12.27
C SER A 373 -29.16 12.23 -12.97
N LYS A 374 -28.84 11.74 -14.18
CA LYS A 374 -29.73 10.87 -14.95
C LYS A 374 -29.94 9.50 -14.27
N HIS A 375 -28.90 8.95 -13.66
CA HIS A 375 -29.00 7.68 -12.93
C HIS A 375 -29.86 7.85 -11.66
N LEU A 376 -29.64 8.92 -10.89
CA LEU A 376 -30.48 9.24 -9.73
C LEU A 376 -31.94 9.41 -10.14
N GLU A 377 -32.23 10.14 -11.22
CA GLU A 377 -33.58 10.30 -11.75
C GLU A 377 -34.21 8.95 -12.13
N THR A 378 -33.47 8.08 -12.83
CA THR A 378 -33.94 6.74 -13.21
C THR A 378 -34.29 5.90 -11.97
N VAL A 379 -33.43 5.94 -10.95
CA VAL A 379 -33.65 5.18 -9.70
C VAL A 379 -34.81 5.77 -8.89
N THR A 380 -34.94 7.09 -8.80
CA THR A 380 -36.09 7.73 -8.15
C THR A 380 -37.40 7.44 -8.90
N ASN A 381 -37.36 7.33 -10.23
CA ASN A 381 -38.52 6.92 -11.00
C ASN A 381 -38.98 5.51 -10.61
N ILE A 382 -38.12 4.50 -10.58
CA ILE A 382 -38.54 3.13 -10.22
C ILE A 382 -38.96 2.99 -8.74
N LEU A 383 -38.44 3.85 -7.85
CA LEU A 383 -38.74 3.79 -6.43
C LEU A 383 -39.98 4.60 -6.04
N LYS A 384 -40.35 5.61 -6.82
CA LYS A 384 -41.44 6.53 -6.50
C LYS A 384 -42.42 6.79 -7.64
N ASN A 385 -41.95 7.25 -8.80
CA ASN A 385 -42.84 7.75 -9.85
C ASN A 385 -43.52 6.63 -10.67
N ASN A 386 -42.78 5.56 -10.94
CA ASN A 386 -43.20 4.32 -11.58
C ASN A 386 -43.10 3.15 -10.59
N ARG A 387 -43.36 3.43 -9.31
CA ARG A 387 -43.29 2.44 -8.23
C ARG A 387 -44.37 1.38 -8.45
N SER A 388 -43.99 0.12 -8.33
CA SER A 388 -44.93 -1.01 -8.33
C SER A 388 -45.75 -1.05 -7.03
N ASP A 389 -46.91 -1.73 -7.05
CA ASP A 389 -47.69 -2.07 -5.85
C ASP A 389 -47.17 -3.35 -5.15
N ASN A 390 -45.98 -3.83 -5.53
CA ASN A 390 -45.37 -5.00 -4.91
C ASN A 390 -44.97 -4.72 -3.47
N ARG A 391 -45.00 -5.76 -2.64
CA ARG A 391 -44.47 -5.75 -1.27
C ARG A 391 -42.95 -5.59 -1.28
N LYS A 392 -42.40 -4.75 -0.41
CA LYS A 392 -40.98 -4.33 -0.44
C LYS A 392 -40.26 -4.59 0.87
N ILE A 393 -39.00 -5.00 0.76
CA ILE A 393 -38.06 -5.16 1.88
C ILE A 393 -36.79 -4.37 1.56
N HIS A 394 -36.22 -3.67 2.53
CA HIS A 394 -35.04 -2.83 2.36
C HIS A 394 -33.92 -3.26 3.31
N PHE A 395 -32.76 -3.61 2.77
CA PHE A 395 -31.52 -3.86 3.51
C PHE A 395 -30.56 -2.69 3.32
N PHE A 396 -30.21 -2.01 4.42
CA PHE A 396 -29.18 -0.97 4.44
C PHE A 396 -27.85 -1.59 4.87
N VAL A 397 -26.95 -1.78 3.90
CA VAL A 397 -25.66 -2.44 4.09
C VAL A 397 -24.60 -1.43 4.56
N ILE A 398 -24.10 -1.64 5.77
CA ILE A 398 -23.02 -0.87 6.42
C ILE A 398 -21.82 -1.79 6.61
N GLU A 399 -20.60 -1.31 6.35
CA GLU A 399 -19.38 -2.09 6.58
C GLU A 399 -18.83 -1.81 7.98
N TYR A 400 -18.50 -2.86 8.72
CA TYR A 400 -17.81 -2.74 10.00
C TYR A 400 -16.39 -2.16 9.83
N GLY A 401 -16.04 -1.18 10.67
CA GLY A 401 -14.73 -0.51 10.67
C GLY A 401 -14.58 0.58 9.59
N ALA A 402 -15.67 0.95 8.91
CA ALA A 402 -15.66 1.97 7.86
C ALA A 402 -16.06 3.37 8.35
N GLU A 403 -16.38 3.56 9.63
CA GLU A 403 -16.98 4.79 10.16
C GLU A 403 -16.10 6.03 9.96
N ASN A 404 -14.78 5.85 9.97
CA ASN A 404 -13.80 6.91 9.78
C ASN A 404 -13.32 7.05 8.33
N ARG A 405 -13.80 6.21 7.40
CA ARG A 405 -13.40 6.28 6.00
C ARG A 405 -13.98 7.54 5.36
N LEU A 406 -13.12 8.30 4.70
CA LEU A 406 -13.50 9.53 4.01
C LEU A 406 -13.82 9.25 2.54
N TYR A 407 -14.94 9.80 2.08
CA TYR A 407 -15.37 9.86 0.69
C TYR A 407 -15.52 11.34 0.35
N ASP A 408 -14.83 11.81 -0.69
CA ASP A 408 -14.79 13.24 -1.08
C ASP A 408 -14.54 14.21 0.10
N GLY A 409 -13.75 13.78 1.09
CA GLY A 409 -13.42 14.56 2.30
C GLY A 409 -14.40 14.42 3.47
N PHE A 410 -15.50 13.70 3.32
CA PHE A 410 -16.52 13.50 4.36
C PHE A 410 -16.59 12.05 4.85
N PRO A 411 -16.87 11.82 6.15
CA PRO A 411 -17.13 10.48 6.67
C PRO A 411 -18.43 9.90 6.10
N GLN A 412 -18.52 8.56 6.09
CA GLN A 412 -19.67 7.81 5.55
C GLN A 412 -21.02 8.24 6.15
N ASN A 413 -21.06 8.62 7.43
CA ASN A 413 -22.30 9.00 8.11
C ASN A 413 -22.97 10.26 7.51
N VAL A 414 -22.21 11.17 6.88
CA VAL A 414 -22.74 12.35 6.19
C VAL A 414 -23.62 11.91 5.02
N TYR A 415 -23.11 10.99 4.20
CA TYR A 415 -23.83 10.45 3.04
C TYR A 415 -25.03 9.59 3.42
N LEU A 416 -24.90 8.78 4.47
CA LEU A 416 -26.02 7.99 5.00
C LEU A 416 -27.17 8.90 5.47
N ASN A 417 -26.86 9.96 6.21
CA ASN A 417 -27.86 10.91 6.68
C ASN A 417 -28.49 11.72 5.53
N GLY A 418 -27.70 12.13 4.54
CA GLY A 418 -28.22 12.80 3.34
C GLY A 418 -29.18 11.91 2.55
N ALA A 419 -28.80 10.65 2.31
CA ALA A 419 -29.67 9.68 1.65
C ALA A 419 -30.97 9.43 2.44
N LEU A 420 -30.90 9.36 3.77
CA LEU A 420 -32.08 9.22 4.62
C LEU A 420 -33.06 10.41 4.45
N GLN A 421 -32.54 11.65 4.41
CA GLN A 421 -33.37 12.83 4.19
C GLN A 421 -34.04 12.79 2.80
N TYR A 422 -33.30 12.40 1.77
CA TYR A 422 -33.84 12.21 0.44
C TYR A 422 -34.95 11.14 0.41
N ILE A 423 -34.73 10.00 1.06
CA ILE A 423 -35.68 8.88 1.14
C ILE A 423 -36.99 9.32 1.83
N ASP A 424 -36.90 10.06 2.94
CA ASP A 424 -38.09 10.58 3.65
C ASP A 424 -38.81 11.64 2.82
N GLY A 425 -38.07 12.61 2.27
CA GLY A 425 -38.62 13.71 1.48
C GLY A 425 -39.33 13.26 0.20
N THR A 426 -38.87 12.15 -0.40
CA THR A 426 -39.49 11.53 -1.58
C THR A 426 -40.57 10.51 -1.24
N GLY A 427 -40.66 10.07 0.03
CA GLY A 427 -41.59 9.03 0.44
C GLY A 427 -41.34 7.69 -0.28
N ILE A 428 -40.08 7.29 -0.41
CA ILE A 428 -39.66 6.01 -1.03
C ILE A 428 -40.05 4.81 -0.16
N LEU A 429 -40.14 4.98 1.17
CA LEU A 429 -40.52 3.90 2.07
C LEU A 429 -42.01 3.88 2.38
N ASP A 430 -42.76 4.87 1.88
CA ASP A 430 -44.19 5.01 2.09
C ASP A 430 -44.98 4.00 1.25
N ASN A 431 -45.92 3.31 1.90
CA ASN A 431 -46.76 2.25 1.35
C ASN A 431 -45.99 1.02 0.80
N ASP A 432 -46.54 -0.16 1.07
CA ASP A 432 -46.05 -1.48 0.61
C ASP A 432 -44.67 -1.92 1.11
N THR A 433 -44.04 -1.15 2.01
CA THR A 433 -42.79 -1.57 2.67
C THR A 433 -43.10 -2.40 3.91
N ASP A 434 -42.74 -3.68 3.91
CA ASP A 434 -42.99 -4.57 5.05
C ASP A 434 -41.83 -4.64 6.02
N GLY A 435 -40.61 -4.36 5.57
CA GLY A 435 -39.41 -4.55 6.38
C GLY A 435 -38.24 -3.67 6.00
N ILE A 436 -37.55 -3.19 7.03
CA ILE A 436 -36.30 -2.43 6.96
C ILE A 436 -35.28 -3.08 7.91
N TYR A 437 -34.12 -3.40 7.37
CA TYR A 437 -33.02 -4.07 8.07
C TYR A 437 -31.72 -3.30 7.86
N VAL A 438 -30.85 -3.27 8.88
CA VAL A 438 -29.45 -2.85 8.74
C VAL A 438 -28.60 -4.11 8.69
N LEU A 439 -27.92 -4.33 7.57
CA LEU A 439 -27.01 -5.47 7.40
C LEU A 439 -25.57 -4.97 7.64
N LEU A 440 -24.95 -5.39 8.73
CA LEU A 440 -23.58 -5.03 9.08
C LEU A 440 -22.62 -6.05 8.47
N SER A 441 -22.02 -5.70 7.34
CA SER A 441 -21.05 -6.55 6.64
C SER A 441 -19.69 -6.59 7.34
N LYS A 442 -18.94 -7.66 7.11
CA LYS A 442 -17.63 -7.95 7.73
C LYS A 442 -17.72 -8.09 9.26
N SER A 443 -18.80 -8.71 9.74
CA SER A 443 -18.99 -8.99 11.17
C SER A 443 -17.87 -9.84 11.77
N ASP A 444 -17.18 -10.66 10.98
CA ASP A 444 -16.00 -11.44 11.39
C ASP A 444 -14.87 -10.54 11.95
N LYS A 445 -14.76 -9.30 11.46
CA LYS A 445 -13.81 -8.33 12.01
C LYS A 445 -14.26 -7.78 13.36
N ALA A 446 -15.57 -7.61 13.56
CA ALA A 446 -16.13 -7.18 14.84
C ALA A 446 -15.83 -8.23 15.92
N GLU A 447 -16.02 -9.51 15.61
CA GLU A 447 -15.68 -10.62 16.52
C GLU A 447 -14.19 -10.62 16.90
N ARG A 448 -13.29 -10.42 15.93
CA ARG A 448 -11.84 -10.31 16.17
C ARG A 448 -11.46 -9.11 17.05
N ASP A 449 -12.22 -8.02 16.93
CA ASP A 449 -12.07 -6.83 17.79
C ASP A 449 -12.73 -6.99 19.16
N GLY A 450 -13.36 -8.14 19.42
CA GLY A 450 -13.96 -8.51 20.71
C GLY A 450 -15.45 -8.22 20.84
N LEU A 451 -16.13 -7.81 19.77
CA LEU A 451 -17.58 -7.58 19.74
C LEU A 451 -18.26 -8.91 19.40
N ASN A 452 -18.63 -9.66 20.43
CA ASN A 452 -19.07 -11.06 20.31
C ASN A 452 -20.59 -11.23 20.48
N SER A 453 -21.32 -10.16 20.71
CA SER A 453 -22.78 -10.18 20.89
C SER A 453 -23.51 -9.20 19.99
N LEU A 454 -24.80 -9.46 19.76
CA LEU A 454 -25.67 -8.54 19.02
C LEU A 454 -25.79 -7.18 19.74
N GLU A 455 -25.72 -7.17 21.06
CA GLU A 455 -25.72 -5.96 21.88
C GLU A 455 -24.47 -5.10 21.62
N ASP A 456 -23.29 -5.71 21.50
CA ASP A 456 -22.05 -4.99 21.14
C ASP A 456 -22.16 -4.35 19.75
N ILE A 457 -22.75 -5.07 18.81
CA ILE A 457 -22.99 -4.59 17.44
C ILE A 457 -24.00 -3.43 17.44
N LYS A 458 -25.08 -3.54 18.21
CA LYS A 458 -26.05 -2.44 18.42
C LYS A 458 -25.38 -1.22 19.02
N GLU A 459 -24.48 -1.40 19.99
CA GLU A 459 -23.71 -0.30 20.59
C GLU A 459 -22.76 0.35 19.57
N TYR A 460 -22.08 -0.44 18.74
CA TYR A 460 -21.24 0.06 17.65
C TYR A 460 -22.04 0.94 16.67
N ILE A 461 -23.19 0.44 16.18
CA ILE A 461 -24.10 1.21 15.32
C ILE A 461 -24.62 2.45 16.03
N GLY A 462 -25.00 2.32 17.31
CA GLY A 462 -25.48 3.42 18.15
C GLY A 462 -24.45 4.51 18.42
N LYS A 463 -23.14 4.23 18.28
CA LYS A 463 -22.07 5.22 18.39
C LYS A 463 -21.69 5.83 17.04
N GLY A 464 -21.44 5.00 16.02
CA GLY A 464 -20.93 5.45 14.72
C GLY A 464 -22.00 5.99 13.78
N TYR A 465 -23.23 5.48 13.90
CA TYR A 465 -24.31 5.68 12.93
C TYR A 465 -25.65 6.03 13.58
N ALA A 466 -25.62 6.57 14.81
CA ALA A 466 -26.80 6.85 15.64
C ALA A 466 -27.91 7.61 14.89
N ASN A 467 -27.55 8.70 14.21
CA ASN A 467 -28.52 9.55 13.51
C ASN A 467 -29.20 8.80 12.36
N PHE A 468 -28.43 8.02 11.60
CA PHE A 468 -28.96 7.24 10.50
C PHE A 468 -29.90 6.14 11.02
N TYR A 469 -29.46 5.36 12.01
CA TYR A 469 -30.26 4.29 12.61
C TYR A 469 -31.55 4.82 13.25
N ASN A 470 -31.47 5.85 14.10
CA ASN A 470 -32.64 6.47 14.73
C ASN A 470 -33.58 7.09 13.70
N GLY A 471 -33.03 7.63 12.61
CA GLY A 471 -33.79 8.10 11.48
C GLY A 471 -34.60 6.98 10.80
N LEU A 472 -33.99 5.82 10.55
CA LEU A 472 -34.70 4.65 10.05
C LEU A 472 -35.78 4.17 11.04
N VAL A 473 -35.50 4.18 12.35
CA VAL A 473 -36.50 3.84 13.39
C VAL A 473 -37.69 4.80 13.32
N ASN A 474 -37.46 6.11 13.17
CA ASN A 474 -38.52 7.10 13.01
C ASN A 474 -39.37 6.82 11.76
N LEU A 475 -38.74 6.46 10.63
CA LEU A 475 -39.47 6.08 9.42
C LEU A 475 -40.28 4.79 9.61
N CYS A 476 -39.72 3.80 10.33
CA CYS A 476 -40.46 2.58 10.66
C CYS A 476 -41.68 2.86 11.53
N GLN A 477 -41.58 3.78 12.50
CA GLN A 477 -42.72 4.19 13.32
C GLN A 477 -43.76 4.97 12.52
N LYS A 478 -43.30 5.90 11.66
CA LYS A 478 -44.15 6.74 10.81
C LYS A 478 -44.97 5.92 9.81
N TYR A 479 -44.37 4.88 9.24
CA TYR A 479 -44.97 4.05 8.19
C TYR A 479 -45.40 2.65 8.66
N GLU A 480 -45.40 2.41 9.98
CA GLU A 480 -45.78 1.12 10.61
C GLU A 480 -44.99 -0.10 10.09
N ILE A 481 -43.74 0.12 9.67
CA ILE A 481 -42.84 -0.92 9.14
C ILE A 481 -42.20 -1.67 10.31
N ASN A 482 -42.09 -3.00 10.22
CA ASN A 482 -41.44 -3.83 11.24
C ASN A 482 -41.94 -3.57 12.68
N GLY A 483 -43.19 -3.13 12.85
CA GLY A 483 -43.73 -2.76 14.17
C GLY A 483 -43.05 -1.54 14.82
N GLY A 484 -42.45 -0.66 14.02
CA GLY A 484 -41.76 0.55 14.51
C GLY A 484 -40.30 0.34 14.90
N HIS A 485 -39.67 -0.76 14.48
CA HIS A 485 -38.30 -1.12 14.80
C HIS A 485 -37.45 -1.41 13.56
N VAL A 486 -36.14 -1.31 13.71
CA VAL A 486 -35.15 -1.67 12.67
C VAL A 486 -34.29 -2.80 13.22
N ASP A 487 -34.28 -3.93 12.54
CA ASP A 487 -33.47 -5.09 12.94
C ASP A 487 -32.05 -4.95 12.37
N ILE A 488 -31.05 -5.28 13.18
CA ILE A 488 -29.64 -5.30 12.78
C ILE A 488 -29.21 -6.75 12.57
N ILE A 489 -28.66 -7.04 11.40
CA ILE A 489 -28.21 -8.36 10.97
C ILE A 489 -26.68 -8.31 10.80
N PRO A 490 -25.90 -8.88 11.73
CA PRO A 490 -24.49 -9.16 11.50
C PRO A 490 -24.34 -10.08 10.29
N PHE A 491 -23.37 -9.80 9.42
CA PHE A 491 -23.19 -10.56 8.19
C PHE A 491 -21.72 -10.69 7.80
N THR A 492 -21.26 -11.92 7.63
CA THR A 492 -20.00 -12.25 7.00
C THR A 492 -20.20 -13.21 5.82
N LEU A 493 -19.23 -13.20 4.90
CA LEU A 493 -19.12 -14.24 3.88
C LEU A 493 -18.28 -15.43 4.35
N GLY A 494 -17.69 -15.37 5.55
CA GLY A 494 -16.67 -16.29 6.00
C GLY A 494 -15.28 -15.68 5.93
N GLU A 495 -14.26 -16.51 5.73
CA GLU A 495 -12.88 -16.04 5.80
C GLU A 495 -12.47 -15.35 4.49
N VAL A 496 -12.10 -14.07 4.59
CA VAL A 496 -11.54 -13.31 3.46
C VAL A 496 -10.03 -13.21 3.62
N CYS A 497 -9.30 -13.55 2.55
CA CYS A 497 -7.84 -13.52 2.52
C CYS A 497 -7.34 -12.71 1.32
N PHE A 498 -6.26 -11.96 1.53
CA PHE A 498 -5.60 -11.12 0.54
C PHE A 498 -6.53 -10.14 -0.19
N LYS A 499 -7.56 -9.63 0.51
CA LYS A 499 -8.59 -8.68 0.04
C LYS A 499 -9.48 -9.15 -1.11
N ASP A 500 -9.08 -10.19 -1.83
CA ASP A 500 -9.67 -10.58 -3.11
C ASP A 500 -10.30 -11.98 -3.08
N PHE A 501 -9.97 -12.81 -2.10
CA PHE A 501 -10.44 -14.19 -2.03
C PHE A 501 -11.28 -14.46 -0.80
N CYS A 502 -12.23 -15.36 -0.93
CA CYS A 502 -13.13 -15.76 0.14
C CYS A 502 -13.23 -17.29 0.22
N LEU A 503 -13.09 -17.81 1.44
CA LEU A 503 -13.60 -19.11 1.82
C LEU A 503 -15.00 -18.90 2.40
N PHE A 504 -15.98 -19.34 1.61
CA PHE A 504 -17.37 -19.04 1.89
C PHE A 504 -17.93 -19.86 3.06
N ASP A 505 -18.49 -19.16 4.03
CA ASP A 505 -19.37 -19.69 5.08
C ASP A 505 -20.81 -19.29 4.75
N ASP A 506 -21.68 -20.28 4.62
CA ASP A 506 -23.05 -20.08 4.16
C ASP A 506 -24.04 -19.70 5.27
N TYR A 507 -23.62 -19.67 6.53
CA TYR A 507 -24.50 -19.48 7.69
C TYR A 507 -25.30 -18.17 7.60
N ASP A 508 -24.63 -17.01 7.59
CA ASP A 508 -25.31 -15.70 7.57
C ASP A 508 -26.11 -15.47 6.28
N SER A 509 -25.61 -15.99 5.15
CA SER A 509 -26.34 -15.95 3.88
C SER A 509 -27.62 -16.79 3.94
N SER A 510 -27.59 -17.94 4.62
CA SER A 510 -28.76 -18.78 4.86
C SER A 510 -29.80 -18.09 5.73
N GLU A 511 -29.37 -17.39 6.78
CA GLU A 511 -30.27 -16.62 7.64
C GLU A 511 -30.98 -15.50 6.88
N VAL A 512 -30.28 -14.80 5.98
CA VAL A 512 -30.92 -13.78 5.14
C VAL A 512 -31.89 -14.41 4.13
N VAL A 513 -31.57 -15.57 3.53
CA VAL A 513 -32.51 -16.28 2.64
C VAL A 513 -33.75 -16.74 3.41
N ASN A 514 -33.59 -17.27 4.62
CA ASN A 514 -34.69 -17.65 5.50
C ASN A 514 -35.60 -16.45 5.83
N LEU A 515 -35.00 -15.31 6.18
CA LEU A 515 -35.73 -14.06 6.44
C LEU A 515 -36.55 -13.61 5.21
N ILE A 516 -35.96 -13.67 4.02
CA ILE A 516 -36.67 -13.34 2.77
C ILE A 516 -37.83 -14.32 2.54
N LEU A 517 -37.65 -15.63 2.75
CA LEU A 517 -38.72 -16.62 2.61
C LEU A 517 -39.85 -16.39 3.63
N GLU A 518 -39.52 -16.03 4.88
CA GLU A 518 -40.51 -15.76 5.93
C GLU A 518 -41.35 -14.53 5.63
N ARG A 519 -40.73 -13.46 5.11
CA ARG A 519 -41.37 -12.16 4.89
C ARG A 519 -42.01 -12.00 3.51
N SER A 520 -41.64 -12.84 2.55
CA SER A 520 -42.12 -12.73 1.17
C SER A 520 -43.55 -13.24 0.97
N TYR A 521 -44.19 -12.68 -0.04
CA TYR A 521 -45.47 -13.16 -0.56
C TYR A 521 -45.34 -14.58 -1.13
N THR A 522 -46.34 -15.43 -0.86
CA THR A 522 -46.40 -16.80 -1.35
C THR A 522 -47.52 -17.03 -2.35
N LEU A 523 -47.23 -17.76 -3.42
CA LEU A 523 -48.22 -18.38 -4.29
C LEU A 523 -48.51 -19.81 -3.82
N ASP A 524 -49.76 -20.11 -3.51
CA ASP A 524 -50.19 -21.48 -3.19
C ASP A 524 -50.12 -22.37 -4.43
N THR A 525 -49.49 -23.55 -4.33
CA THR A 525 -49.35 -24.51 -5.45
C THR A 525 -50.64 -25.29 -5.79
N GLY A 526 -51.78 -24.90 -5.21
CA GLY A 526 -53.10 -25.46 -5.51
C GLY A 526 -53.63 -25.12 -6.92
N LYS A 527 -54.77 -25.69 -7.31
CA LYS A 527 -55.38 -25.47 -8.65
C LYS A 527 -55.57 -23.98 -9.01
N ILE A 528 -55.78 -23.11 -8.01
CA ILE A 528 -55.95 -21.66 -8.18
C ILE A 528 -54.61 -20.95 -8.41
N GLY A 529 -53.52 -21.36 -7.77
CA GLY A 529 -52.20 -20.77 -8.02
C GLY A 529 -51.56 -21.21 -9.33
N LYS A 530 -51.88 -22.43 -9.83
CA LYS A 530 -51.55 -22.81 -11.21
C LYS A 530 -52.18 -21.87 -12.25
N LEU A 531 -53.39 -21.36 -11.98
CA LEU A 531 -54.07 -20.38 -12.83
C LEU A 531 -53.37 -19.01 -12.77
N LYS A 532 -52.95 -18.54 -11.59
CA LYS A 532 -52.13 -17.31 -11.45
C LYS A 532 -50.76 -17.42 -12.14
N ASN A 533 -50.12 -18.59 -12.10
CA ASN A 533 -48.84 -18.84 -12.79
C ASN A 533 -48.96 -18.79 -14.31
N ILE A 534 -50.10 -19.16 -14.90
CA ILE A 534 -50.35 -19.07 -16.35
C ILE A 534 -50.40 -17.62 -16.83
N PHE A 535 -50.86 -16.68 -15.99
CA PHE A 535 -50.87 -15.25 -16.32
C PHE A 535 -49.53 -14.55 -16.14
N ARG A 536 -48.50 -15.27 -15.64
CA ARG A 536 -47.16 -14.75 -15.40
C ARG A 536 -46.13 -15.21 -16.45
N SER A 537 -46.51 -16.17 -17.30
CA SER A 537 -45.67 -16.75 -18.38
C SER A 537 -45.78 -16.03 -19.72
#